data_AF-A0A366WY68-F1
#
_entry.id   AF-A0A366WY68-F1
#
_cell.length_a   1.000
_cell.length_b   1.000
_cell.length_c   1.000
_cell.angle_alpha   90.00
_cell.angle_beta   90.00
_cell.angle_gamma   90.00
#
_symmetry.space_group_name_H-M   'P 1'
#
loop_
_entity.id
_entity.type
_entity.pdbx_description
1 polymer ?
#
loop_
_entity_poly.entity_id
_entity_poly.type
_entity_poly.pdbx_seq_one_letter_code
_entity_poly.pdbx_strand_id
1 'polypeptide(L)'
;MTASIGAVLLMLCLLQIKHMFADFFLQTPKMLAGRGEYFHLGRAQHAGVHVIGSVIVFLIFGAPWSFILIIAALEWIVHFNIDFAKASYSDKKKLMPTQAAFWRAAGLDQCLHNLTYIAMVWAWAEFAT
;
A
#
# COMPACT_ATOMS: atom_id res chain seq x y z
N MET A 1 -16.24 16.84 12.51
CA MET A 1 -16.03 16.48 13.94
C MET A 1 -14.59 16.05 14.09
N THR A 2 -13.88 16.33 15.19
CA THR A 2 -12.49 15.87 15.32
C THR A 2 -12.43 14.36 15.43
N ALA A 3 -11.64 13.69 14.57
CA ALA A 3 -11.41 12.24 14.65
C ALA A 3 -10.92 11.83 16.05
N SER A 4 -11.52 10.80 16.64
CA SER A 4 -11.04 10.29 17.93
C SER A 4 -9.74 9.50 17.73
N ILE A 5 -8.86 9.53 18.74
CA ILE A 5 -7.62 8.73 18.74
C ILE A 5 -7.94 7.23 18.53
N GLY A 6 -9.03 6.75 19.14
CA GLY A 6 -9.48 5.36 18.96
C GLY A 6 -9.83 5.03 17.50
N ALA A 7 -10.50 5.94 16.79
CA ALA A 7 -10.82 5.75 15.37
C ALA A 7 -9.55 5.74 14.49
N VAL A 8 -8.61 6.65 14.75
CA VAL A 8 -7.32 6.71 14.04
C VAL A 8 -6.52 5.42 14.23
N LEU A 9 -6.39 4.95 15.48
CA LEU A 9 -5.64 3.72 15.80
C LEU A 9 -6.31 2.48 15.18
N LEU A 10 -7.64 2.39 15.22
CA LEU A 10 -8.35 1.27 14.62
C LEU A 10 -8.23 1.28 13.09
N MET A 11 -8.38 2.44 12.45
CA MET A 11 -8.22 2.57 11.00
C MET A 11 -6.81 2.16 10.57
N LEU A 12 -5.77 2.66 11.26
CA LEU A 12 -4.39 2.25 11.01
C LEU A 12 -4.21 0.75 11.17
N CYS A 13 -4.73 0.15 12.25
CA CYS A 13 -4.66 -1.30 12.48
C CYS A 13 -5.26 -2.10 11.31
N LEU A 14 -6.45 -1.71 10.83
CA LEU A 14 -7.07 -2.36 9.68
C LEU A 14 -6.27 -2.18 8.39
N LEU A 15 -5.67 -1.00 8.17
CA LEU A 15 -4.78 -0.75 7.03
C LEU A 15 -3.47 -1.58 7.10
N GLN A 16 -2.95 -1.83 8.29
CA GLN A 16 -1.81 -2.74 8.50
C GLN A 16 -2.19 -4.19 8.19
N ILE A 17 -3.31 -4.67 8.73
CA ILE A 17 -3.80 -6.03 8.51
C ILE A 17 -4.08 -6.26 7.03
N LYS A 18 -4.78 -5.33 6.36
CA LYS A 18 -5.07 -5.48 4.92
C LYS A 18 -3.80 -5.48 4.10
N HIS A 19 -2.79 -4.68 4.46
CA HIS A 19 -1.51 -4.67 3.77
C HIS A 19 -0.81 -6.03 3.88
N MET A 20 -0.76 -6.61 5.07
CA MET A 20 -0.19 -7.96 5.26
C MET A 20 -0.89 -8.98 4.36
N PHE A 21 -2.23 -8.98 4.30
CA PHE A 21 -2.96 -9.89 3.43
C PHE A 21 -2.66 -9.65 1.94
N ALA A 22 -2.68 -8.38 1.52
CA ALA A 22 -2.47 -8.01 0.12
C ALA A 22 -1.05 -8.37 -0.37
N ASP A 23 -0.01 -8.14 0.44
CA ASP A 23 1.40 -8.42 0.10
C ASP A 23 1.76 -9.90 0.18
N PHE A 24 1.25 -10.62 1.18
CA PHE A 24 1.78 -11.95 1.52
C PHE A 24 0.82 -13.10 1.24
N PHE A 25 -0.49 -12.84 1.19
CA PHE A 25 -1.50 -13.90 1.08
C PHE A 25 -2.28 -13.86 -0.23
N LEU A 26 -2.49 -12.67 -0.81
CA LEU A 26 -3.35 -12.47 -1.99
C LEU A 26 -2.57 -12.28 -3.30
N GLN A 27 -1.24 -12.24 -3.25
CA GLN A 27 -0.44 -12.13 -4.46
C GLN A 27 -0.57 -13.38 -5.34
N THR A 28 -0.78 -13.16 -6.63
CA THR A 28 -0.84 -14.22 -7.66
C THR A 28 0.51 -14.37 -8.36
N PRO A 29 0.79 -15.48 -9.07
CA PRO A 29 2.01 -15.64 -9.85
C PRO A 29 2.26 -14.49 -10.84
N LYS A 30 1.20 -13.94 -11.43
CA LYS A 30 1.29 -12.78 -12.34
C LYS A 30 1.72 -11.50 -11.61
N MET A 31 1.31 -11.30 -10.36
CA MET A 31 1.75 -10.16 -9.55
C MET A 31 3.23 -10.26 -9.16
N LEU A 32 3.73 -11.50 -9.03
CA LEU A 32 5.09 -11.79 -8.58
C LEU A 32 6.15 -11.79 -9.69
N ALA A 33 5.79 -12.18 -10.92
CA ALA A 33 6.70 -12.28 -12.05
C ALA A 33 7.02 -10.91 -12.68
N GLY A 34 8.13 -10.79 -13.42
CA GLY A 34 8.40 -9.66 -14.32
C GLY A 34 8.49 -8.26 -13.68
N ARG A 35 8.70 -8.17 -12.37
CA ARG A 35 8.56 -6.92 -11.62
C ARG A 35 9.66 -5.87 -11.88
N GLY A 36 10.68 -6.15 -12.68
CA GLY A 36 11.71 -5.19 -13.04
C GLY A 36 11.27 -4.13 -14.06
N GLU A 37 10.18 -4.40 -14.81
CA GLU A 37 9.66 -3.50 -15.85
C GLU A 37 8.71 -2.45 -15.27
N TYR A 38 8.75 -1.22 -15.78
CA TYR A 38 7.88 -0.17 -15.27
C TYR A 38 6.40 -0.46 -15.57
N PHE A 39 6.05 -0.69 -16.83
CA PHE A 39 4.69 -1.01 -17.26
C PHE A 39 4.33 -2.47 -17.01
N HIS A 40 4.00 -2.79 -15.77
CA HIS A 40 3.74 -4.17 -15.34
C HIS A 40 2.27 -4.37 -14.91
N LEU A 41 1.50 -5.14 -15.68
CA LEU A 41 0.08 -5.41 -15.39
C LEU A 41 -0.13 -6.14 -14.06
N GLY A 42 0.77 -7.05 -13.69
CA GLY A 42 0.66 -7.75 -12.40
C GLY A 42 0.79 -6.78 -11.21
N ARG A 43 1.66 -5.77 -11.32
CA ARG A 43 1.84 -4.75 -10.28
C ARG A 43 0.63 -3.82 -10.23
N ALA A 44 0.09 -3.45 -11.39
CA ALA A 44 -1.15 -2.69 -11.47
C ALA A 44 -2.33 -3.40 -10.78
N GLN A 45 -2.42 -4.73 -10.96
CA GLN A 45 -3.42 -5.56 -10.27
C GLN A 45 -3.17 -5.62 -8.77
N HIS A 46 -1.90 -5.78 -8.35
CA HIS A 46 -1.55 -5.81 -6.94
C HIS A 46 -1.89 -4.50 -6.22
N ALA A 47 -1.50 -3.35 -6.79
CA ALA A 47 -1.91 -2.03 -6.30
C ALA A 47 -3.45 -1.91 -6.23
N GLY A 48 -4.17 -2.51 -7.19
CA GLY A 48 -5.63 -2.62 -7.15
C GLY A 48 -6.17 -3.38 -5.94
N VAL A 49 -5.54 -4.48 -5.54
CA VAL A 49 -5.90 -5.22 -4.31
C VAL A 49 -5.74 -4.34 -3.07
N HIS A 50 -4.65 -3.56 -2.98
CA HIS A 50 -4.46 -2.62 -1.87
C HIS A 50 -5.54 -1.55 -1.81
N VAL A 51 -5.87 -0.95 -2.96
CA VAL A 51 -6.92 0.06 -3.09
C VAL A 51 -8.28 -0.49 -2.68
N ILE A 52 -8.66 -1.69 -3.13
CA ILE A 52 -9.94 -2.32 -2.74
C ILE A 52 -10.00 -2.47 -1.21
N GLY A 53 -8.92 -2.95 -0.59
CA GLY A 53 -8.83 -3.05 0.87
C GLY A 53 -8.99 -1.69 1.57
N SER A 54 -8.31 -0.65 1.09
CA SER A 54 -8.44 0.71 1.66
C SER A 54 -9.84 1.29 1.50
N VAL A 55 -10.47 1.10 0.33
CA VAL A 55 -11.85 1.55 0.09
C VAL A 55 -12.79 0.92 1.12
N ILE A 56 -12.68 -0.39 1.37
CA ILE A 56 -13.48 -1.07 2.40
C ILE A 56 -13.23 -0.44 3.77
N VAL A 57 -11.97 -0.21 4.13
CA VAL A 57 -11.64 0.44 5.42
C VAL A 57 -12.27 1.84 5.50
N PHE A 58 -12.08 2.71 4.52
CA PHE A 58 -12.64 4.06 4.56
C PHE A 58 -14.18 4.09 4.58
N LEU A 59 -14.84 3.12 3.93
CA LEU A 59 -16.30 2.97 4.00
C LEU A 59 -16.77 2.59 5.40
N ILE A 60 -16.06 1.71 6.12
CA ILE A 60 -16.37 1.35 7.51
C ILE A 60 -16.36 2.60 8.42
N PHE A 61 -15.48 3.56 8.13
CA PHE A 61 -15.36 4.82 8.89
C PHE A 61 -16.21 5.96 8.33
N GLY A 62 -17.09 5.69 7.35
CA GLY A 62 -18.02 6.68 6.82
C GLY A 62 -17.37 7.82 6.04
N ALA A 63 -16.18 7.62 5.47
CA ALA A 63 -15.56 8.64 4.63
C ALA A 63 -16.42 8.94 3.38
N PRO A 64 -16.51 10.20 2.93
CA PRO A 64 -17.31 10.56 1.77
C PRO A 64 -16.71 9.98 0.48
N TRP A 65 -17.56 9.63 -0.49
CA TRP A 65 -17.13 9.03 -1.75
C TRP A 65 -16.11 9.87 -2.52
N SER A 66 -16.23 11.20 -2.49
CA SER A 66 -15.26 12.11 -3.11
C SER A 66 -13.86 11.94 -2.54
N PHE A 67 -13.73 11.83 -1.22
CA PHE A 67 -12.47 11.54 -0.55
C PHE A 67 -11.93 10.16 -0.93
N ILE A 68 -12.79 9.14 -0.90
CA ILE A 68 -12.41 7.75 -1.22
C ILE A 68 -11.86 7.64 -2.66
N LEU A 69 -12.50 8.29 -3.63
CA LEU A 69 -12.05 8.26 -5.03
C LEU A 69 -10.67 8.89 -5.20
N ILE A 70 -10.43 10.04 -4.54
CA ILE A 70 -9.13 10.73 -4.60
C ILE A 70 -8.05 9.88 -3.91
N ILE A 71 -8.31 9.40 -2.69
CA ILE A 71 -7.32 8.67 -1.91
C ILE A 71 -6.98 7.31 -2.55
N ALA A 72 -7.96 6.65 -3.17
CA ALA A 72 -7.77 5.41 -3.92
C ALA A 72 -6.85 5.62 -5.13
N ALA A 73 -7.05 6.70 -5.89
CA ALA A 73 -6.20 7.01 -7.04
C ALA A 73 -4.75 7.33 -6.60
N LEU A 74 -4.60 8.11 -5.52
CA LEU A 74 -3.29 8.45 -4.96
C LEU A 74 -2.58 7.21 -4.40
N GLU A 75 -3.26 6.37 -3.63
CA GLU A 75 -2.71 5.11 -3.11
C GLU A 75 -2.24 4.23 -4.26
N TRP A 76 -3.06 4.04 -5.29
CA TRP A 76 -2.69 3.21 -6.44
C TRP A 76 -1.38 3.67 -7.08
N ILE A 77 -1.27 4.98 -7.34
CA ILE A 77 -0.08 5.57 -7.97
C ILE A 77 1.14 5.41 -7.07
N VAL A 78 1.02 5.76 -5.79
CA VAL A 78 2.14 5.72 -4.84
C VAL A 78 2.60 4.28 -4.63
N HIS A 79 1.68 3.36 -4.36
CA HIS A 79 1.95 1.94 -4.15
C HIS A 79 2.63 1.31 -5.36
N PHE A 80 2.09 1.55 -6.57
CA PHE A 80 2.70 1.06 -7.80
C PHE A 80 4.16 1.51 -7.97
N ASN A 81 4.48 2.76 -7.61
CA ASN A 81 5.83 3.30 -7.74
C ASN A 81 6.79 2.80 -6.66
N ILE A 82 6.32 2.61 -5.42
CA ILE A 82 7.12 2.00 -4.34
C ILE A 82 7.53 0.58 -4.74
N ASP A 83 6.55 -0.23 -5.16
CA ASP A 83 6.77 -1.59 -5.63
C ASP A 83 7.73 -1.65 -6.82
N PHE A 84 7.56 -0.76 -7.78
CA PHE A 84 8.47 -0.66 -8.92
C PHE A 84 9.89 -0.34 -8.48
N ALA A 85 10.07 0.65 -7.61
CA ALA A 85 11.39 1.07 -7.16
C ALA A 85 12.11 -0.09 -6.45
N LYS A 86 11.42 -0.78 -5.53
CA LYS A 86 11.98 -1.93 -4.81
C LYS A 86 12.28 -3.10 -5.76
N ALA A 87 11.37 -3.45 -6.66
CA ALA A 87 11.59 -4.53 -7.61
C ALA A 87 12.72 -4.21 -8.61
N SER A 88 12.72 -3.03 -9.22
CA SER A 88 13.77 -2.59 -10.15
C SER A 88 15.14 -2.56 -9.46
N TYR A 89 15.23 -2.07 -8.23
CA TYR A 89 16.46 -2.10 -7.45
C TYR A 89 16.93 -3.52 -7.17
N SER A 90 16.01 -4.40 -6.75
CA SER A 90 16.32 -5.79 -6.40
C SER A 90 16.78 -6.59 -7.62
N ASP A 91 16.13 -6.42 -8.76
CA ASP A 91 16.44 -7.12 -10.02
C ASP A 91 17.78 -6.65 -10.59
N LYS A 92 18.03 -5.32 -10.64
CA LYS A 92 19.30 -4.75 -11.11
C LYS A 92 20.49 -5.21 -10.26
N LYS A 93 20.27 -5.38 -8.95
CA LYS A 93 21.31 -5.83 -8.00
C LYS A 93 21.32 -7.34 -7.79
N LYS A 94 20.42 -8.09 -8.44
CA LYS A 94 20.24 -9.54 -8.29
C LYS A 94 20.18 -9.97 -6.82
N LEU A 95 19.39 -9.23 -6.03
CA LEU A 95 19.32 -9.44 -4.59
C LEU A 95 18.68 -10.80 -4.25
N MET A 96 19.34 -11.54 -3.37
CA MET A 96 18.86 -12.83 -2.87
C MET A 96 18.49 -12.73 -1.39
N PRO A 97 17.53 -13.53 -0.88
CA PRO A 97 17.15 -13.53 0.54
C PRO A 97 18.31 -13.82 1.52
N THR A 98 19.39 -14.44 1.03
CA THR A 98 20.63 -14.66 1.80
C THR A 98 21.47 -13.40 2.02
N GLN A 99 21.09 -12.27 1.43
CA GLN A 99 21.83 -11.01 1.48
C GLN A 99 21.11 -9.96 2.33
N ALA A 100 21.82 -9.27 3.22
CA ALA A 100 21.25 -8.19 4.04
C ALA A 100 20.65 -7.03 3.20
N ALA A 101 21.14 -6.81 1.98
CA ALA A 101 20.58 -5.82 1.06
C ALA A 101 19.14 -6.14 0.64
N PHE A 102 18.78 -7.41 0.49
CA PHE A 102 17.40 -7.84 0.19
C PHE A 102 16.44 -7.41 1.30
N TRP A 103 16.82 -7.67 2.56
CA TRP A 103 16.01 -7.32 3.72
C TRP A 103 15.92 -5.83 3.96
N ARG A 104 16.97 -5.06 3.64
CA ARG A 104 16.89 -3.58 3.66
C ARG A 104 15.89 -3.06 2.62
N ALA A 105 15.89 -3.62 1.41
CA ALA A 105 14.95 -3.24 0.36
C ALA A 105 13.51 -3.62 0.75
N ALA A 106 13.29 -4.84 1.28
CA ALA A 106 11.99 -5.27 1.77
C ALA A 106 11.51 -4.43 2.96
N GLY A 107 12.38 -4.11 3.92
CA GLY A 107 12.01 -3.28 5.07
C GLY A 107 11.65 -1.84 4.67
N LEU A 108 12.39 -1.25 3.73
CA LEU A 108 12.08 0.09 3.20
C LEU A 108 10.73 0.12 2.47
N ASP A 109 10.46 -0.91 1.67
CA ASP A 109 9.19 -1.12 0.98
C ASP A 109 8.00 -1.14 1.96
N GLN A 110 8.08 -1.95 3.01
CA GLN A 110 7.05 -1.98 4.06
C GLN A 110 6.92 -0.64 4.79
N CYS A 111 8.05 0.03 5.07
CA CYS A 111 8.05 1.34 5.73
C CYS A 111 7.31 2.40 4.89
N LEU A 112 7.60 2.49 3.60
CA LEU A 112 6.99 3.48 2.70
C LEU A 112 5.48 3.26 2.53
N HIS A 113 5.04 2.01 2.44
CA HIS A 113 3.60 1.70 2.43
C HIS A 113 2.91 2.10 3.73
N ASN A 114 3.53 1.84 4.88
CA ASN A 114 2.98 2.24 6.18
C ASN A 114 2.95 3.76 6.38
N LEU A 115 3.95 4.49 5.90
CA LEU A 115 3.94 5.95 5.87
C LEU A 115 2.83 6.49 4.96
N THR A 116 2.55 5.81 3.86
CA THR A 116 1.41 6.15 2.99
C THR A 116 0.09 6.01 3.76
N TYR A 117 -0.10 4.94 4.54
CA TYR A 117 -1.29 4.80 5.38
C TYR A 117 -1.38 5.85 6.48
N ILE A 118 -0.26 6.21 7.12
CA ILE A 118 -0.25 7.33 8.07
C ILE A 118 -0.75 8.62 7.40
N ALA A 119 -0.25 8.94 6.20
CA ALA A 119 -0.69 10.10 5.44
C ALA A 119 -2.18 10.02 5.04
N MET A 120 -2.66 8.85 4.64
CA MET A 120 -4.06 8.63 4.27
C MET A 120 -5.01 8.81 5.46
N VAL A 121 -4.66 8.27 6.64
CA VAL A 121 -5.46 8.42 7.87
C VAL A 121 -5.43 9.87 8.36
N TRP A 122 -4.28 10.53 8.28
CA TRP A 122 -4.17 11.97 8.57
C TRP A 122 -5.09 12.79 7.64
N ALA A 123 -5.04 12.54 6.33
CA ALA A 123 -5.88 13.23 5.36
C ALA A 123 -7.38 12.99 5.63
N TRP A 124 -7.76 11.78 6.05
CA TRP A 124 -9.13 11.50 6.45
C TRP A 124 -9.55 12.31 7.68
N ALA A 125 -8.73 12.34 8.72
CA ALA A 125 -9.02 13.09 9.94
C ALA A 125 -9.08 14.61 9.73
N GLU A 126 -8.35 15.14 8.75
CA GLU A 126 -8.34 16.58 8.46
C GLU A 126 -9.47 17.00 7.52
N PHE A 127 -9.77 16.19 6.50
CA PHE A 127 -10.62 16.62 5.38
C PHE A 127 -11.95 15.84 5.26
N ALA A 128 -12.16 14.79 6.05
CA ALA A 128 -13.27 13.86 5.86
C ALA A 128 -14.04 13.46 7.14
N THR A 129 -13.81 14.13 8.27
CA THR A 129 -14.49 13.86 9.56
C THR A 129 -15.33 15.01 10.09
#